data_AF-A0A970LP22-F1
#
_entry.id   AF-A0A970LP22-F1
#
_cell.length_a   1.000
_cell.length_b   1.000
_cell.length_c   1.000
_cell.angle_alpha   90.00
_cell.angle_beta   90.00
_cell.angle_gamma   90.00
#
_symmetry.space_group_name_H-M   'P 1'
#
loop_
_entity.id
_entity.type
_entity.pdbx_description
1 polymer ?
#
loop_
_entity_poly.entity_id
_entity_poly.type
_entity_poly.pdbx_seq_one_letter_code
_entity_poly.pdbx_strand_id
1 'polypeptide(L)'
;MPAKRKRTVSILLIAAVLYFSLLFAGQYWRSLQLRRALAELQAEIQIVKAQNESMSKEIERLHSPAYIEQKAREDLGMVRSGELLFYFQDRDKPSAQLP
;
A
#
# COMPACT_ATOMS: atom_id res chain seq x y z
N MET A 1 15.85 -70.26 -15.28
CA MET A 1 15.23 -69.09 -15.94
C MET A 1 15.35 -67.77 -15.14
N PRO A 2 16.53 -67.33 -14.62
CA PRO A 2 16.60 -66.12 -13.78
C PRO A 2 16.69 -64.79 -14.55
N ALA A 3 17.23 -64.79 -15.78
CA ALA A 3 17.52 -63.56 -16.52
C ALA A 3 16.25 -62.80 -16.94
N LYS A 4 15.18 -63.51 -17.33
CA LYS A 4 13.91 -62.88 -17.71
C LYS A 4 13.21 -62.19 -16.53
N ARG A 5 13.28 -62.79 -15.33
CA ARG A 5 12.71 -62.23 -14.08
C ARG A 5 13.41 -60.96 -13.62
N LYS A 6 14.74 -60.89 -13.76
CA LYS A 6 15.49 -59.65 -13.46
C LYS A 6 15.14 -58.52 -14.44
N ARG A 7 14.95 -58.84 -15.72
CA ARG A 7 14.56 -57.88 -16.76
C ARG A 7 13.16 -57.29 -16.52
N THR A 8 12.17 -58.11 -16.19
CA THR A 8 10.82 -57.62 -15.85
C THR A 8 10.79 -56.78 -14.59
N VAL A 9 11.56 -57.14 -13.56
CA VAL A 9 11.69 -56.32 -12.34
C VAL A 9 12.32 -54.96 -12.65
N SER A 10 13.39 -54.89 -13.45
CA SER A 10 13.97 -53.61 -13.86
C SER A 10 13.01 -52.74 -14.66
N ILE A 11 12.22 -53.34 -15.57
CA ILE A 11 11.22 -52.60 -16.37
C ILE A 11 10.14 -52.02 -15.46
N LEU A 12 9.64 -52.81 -14.49
CA LEU A 12 8.67 -52.32 -13.51
C LEU A 12 9.22 -51.19 -12.64
N LEU A 13 10.50 -51.28 -12.24
CA LEU A 13 11.17 -50.24 -11.47
C LEU A 13 11.29 -48.93 -12.25
N ILE A 14 11.70 -49.01 -13.53
CA ILE A 14 11.79 -47.84 -14.41
C ILE A 14 10.40 -47.22 -14.63
N ALA A 15 9.38 -48.05 -14.87
CA ALA A 15 8.01 -47.60 -15.03
C ALA A 15 7.48 -46.91 -13.77
N ALA A 16 7.78 -47.44 -12.59
CA ALA A 16 7.42 -46.83 -11.32
C ALA A 16 8.10 -45.48 -11.12
N VAL A 17 9.41 -45.38 -11.37
CA VAL A 17 10.14 -44.10 -11.30
C VAL A 17 9.55 -43.07 -12.25
N LEU A 18 9.29 -43.44 -13.51
CA LEU A 18 8.68 -42.54 -14.49
C LEU A 18 7.29 -42.08 -14.04
N TYR A 19 6.46 -42.99 -13.54
CA TYR A 19 5.13 -42.67 -13.03
C TYR A 19 5.21 -41.65 -11.88
N PHE A 20 6.07 -41.88 -10.88
CA PHE A 20 6.26 -40.92 -9.80
C PHE A 20 6.83 -39.59 -10.31
N SER A 21 7.84 -39.60 -11.19
CA SER A 21 8.42 -38.38 -11.77
C SER A 21 7.37 -37.51 -12.48
N LEU A 22 6.44 -38.12 -13.22
CA LEU A 22 5.34 -37.40 -13.86
C LEU A 22 4.38 -36.77 -12.84
N LEU A 23 4.06 -37.47 -11.75
CA LEU A 23 3.23 -36.92 -10.67
C LEU A 23 3.92 -35.74 -9.97
N PHE A 24 5.23 -35.82 -9.73
CA PHE A 24 5.99 -34.78 -9.05
C PHE A 24 6.27 -33.56 -9.95
N ALA A 25 6.44 -33.76 -11.26
CA ALA A 25 6.70 -32.68 -12.20
C ALA A 25 5.60 -31.59 -12.13
N GLY A 26 4.32 -31.99 -12.17
CA GLY A 26 3.20 -31.03 -12.09
C GLY A 26 3.14 -30.26 -10.77
N GLN A 27 3.51 -30.88 -9.65
CA GLN A 27 3.57 -30.23 -8.35
C GLN A 27 4.71 -29.21 -8.27
N TYR A 28 5.86 -29.54 -8.83
CA TYR A 28 7.02 -28.66 -8.82
C TYR A 28 6.74 -27.31 -9.51
N TRP A 29 6.08 -27.34 -10.68
CA TRP A 29 5.71 -26.13 -11.40
C TRP A 29 4.70 -25.26 -10.64
N ARG A 30 3.68 -25.86 -10.00
CA ARG A 30 2.71 -25.11 -9.19
C ARG A 30 3.36 -24.44 -7.99
N SER A 31 4.28 -25.13 -7.31
CA SER A 31 5.01 -24.54 -6.17
C SER A 31 5.83 -23.33 -6.60
N LEU A 32 6.47 -23.39 -7.76
CA LEU A 32 7.25 -22.27 -8.29
C LEU A 32 6.36 -21.06 -8.64
N GLN A 33 5.23 -21.28 -9.31
CA GLN A 33 4.26 -20.23 -9.63
C GLN A 33 3.69 -19.59 -8.38
N LEU A 34 3.31 -20.40 -7.38
CA LEU A 34 2.76 -19.91 -6.12
C LEU A 34 3.77 -19.06 -5.35
N ARG A 35 5.05 -19.46 -5.34
CA ARG A 35 6.13 -18.66 -4.73
C ARG A 35 6.32 -17.32 -5.42
N ARG A 36 6.23 -17.26 -6.75
CA ARG A 36 6.31 -16.00 -7.50
C ARG A 36 5.13 -15.08 -7.19
N ALA A 37 3.91 -15.62 -7.22
CA ALA A 37 2.71 -14.85 -6.88
C ALA A 37 2.76 -14.29 -5.45
N LEU A 38 3.27 -15.07 -4.48
CA LEU A 38 3.50 -14.59 -3.12
C LEU A 38 4.51 -13.44 -3.05
N ALA A 39 5.61 -13.53 -3.80
CA ALA A 39 6.63 -12.49 -3.83
C ALA A 39 6.09 -11.18 -4.44
N GLU A 40 5.34 -11.27 -5.53
CA GLU A 40 4.70 -10.12 -6.18
C GLU A 40 3.69 -9.45 -5.25
N LEU A 41 2.81 -10.23 -4.62
CA LEU A 41 1.81 -9.71 -3.70
C LEU A 41 2.44 -9.07 -2.46
N GLN A 42 3.53 -9.65 -1.93
CA GLN A 42 4.28 -9.03 -0.84
C GLN A 42 4.91 -7.70 -1.25
N ALA A 43 5.46 -7.60 -2.45
CA ALA A 43 6.01 -6.35 -2.96
C ALA A 43 4.92 -5.27 -3.07
N GLU A 44 3.73 -5.62 -3.58
CA GLU A 44 2.59 -4.72 -3.67
C GLU A 44 2.13 -4.23 -2.29
N ILE A 45 2.02 -5.14 -1.31
CA ILE A 45 1.70 -4.78 0.07
C ILE A 45 2.70 -3.77 0.64
N GLN A 46 4.00 -3.95 0.37
CA GLN A 46 5.02 -3.04 0.87
C GLN A 46 4.94 -1.66 0.22
N ILE A 47 4.64 -1.59 -1.08
CA ILE A 47 4.43 -0.33 -1.79
C ILE A 47 3.22 0.41 -1.20
N VAL A 48 2.09 -0.28 -1.06
CA VAL A 48 0.86 0.32 -0.52
C VAL A 48 1.04 0.75 0.94
N LYS A 49 1.74 -0.04 1.76
CA LYS A 49 2.07 0.35 3.13
C LYS A 49 2.96 1.59 3.19
N ALA A 50 4.00 1.66 2.36
CA ALA A 50 4.87 2.83 2.31
C ALA A 50 4.11 4.10 1.89
N GLN A 51 3.19 3.97 0.93
CA GLN A 51 2.30 5.07 0.52
C GLN A 51 1.34 5.47 1.65
N ASN A 52 0.78 4.50 2.37
CA ASN A 52 -0.10 4.78 3.50
C ASN A 52 0.65 5.49 4.63
N GLU A 53 1.88 5.06 4.95
CA GLU A 53 2.72 5.72 5.95
C GLU A 53 3.11 7.13 5.55
N SER A 54 3.42 7.39 4.27
CA SER A 54 3.73 8.74 3.81
C SER A 54 2.51 9.66 3.87
N MET A 55 1.34 9.18 3.44
CA MET A 55 0.08 9.92 3.54
C MET A 55 -0.31 10.17 5.00
N SER A 56 -0.12 9.18 5.88
CA SER A 56 -0.40 9.33 7.32
C SER A 56 0.48 10.39 7.97
N LYS A 57 1.76 10.45 7.62
CA LYS A 57 2.68 11.51 8.09
C LYS A 57 2.30 12.88 7.54
N GLU A 58 1.81 12.95 6.31
CA GLU A 58 1.30 14.19 5.72
C GLU A 58 0.02 14.67 6.42
N ILE A 59 -0.90 13.75 6.72
CA ILE A 59 -2.09 14.03 7.53
C ILE A 59 -1.69 14.50 8.93
N GLU A 60 -0.74 13.85 9.59
CA GLU A 60 -0.28 14.25 10.93
C GLU A 60 0.34 15.66 10.93
N ARG A 61 1.13 15.99 9.90
CA ARG A 61 1.67 17.34 9.70
C ARG A 61 0.57 18.38 9.49
N LEU A 62 -0.44 18.04 8.68
CA LEU A 62 -1.59 18.89 8.39
C LEU A 62 -2.61 18.94 9.54
N HIS A 63 -2.67 17.96 10.43
CA HIS A 63 -3.57 17.94 11.58
C HIS A 63 -2.89 18.35 12.89
N SER A 64 -1.69 18.95 12.81
CA SER A 64 -1.10 19.59 13.98
C SER A 64 -2.06 20.66 14.54
N PRO A 65 -2.20 20.80 15.87
CA PRO A 65 -3.17 21.72 16.47
C PRO A 65 -3.03 23.17 15.96
N ALA A 66 -1.81 23.57 15.62
CA ALA A 66 -1.51 24.87 15.02
C ALA A 66 -2.10 25.04 13.61
N TYR A 67 -2.10 23.99 12.78
CA TYR A 67 -2.71 24.04 11.45
C TYR A 67 -4.24 24.04 11.54
N ILE A 68 -4.82 23.29 12.48
CA ILE A 68 -6.27 23.31 12.74
C ILE A 68 -6.71 24.70 13.22
N GLU A 69 -5.95 25.31 14.12
CA GLU A 69 -6.19 26.68 14.59
C GLU A 69 -6.04 27.72 13.47
N GLN A 70 -5.02 27.59 12.63
CA GLN A 70 -4.82 28.44 11.46
C GLN A 70 -5.99 28.31 10.47
N LYS A 71 -6.40 27.09 10.15
CA LYS A 71 -7.51 26.83 9.22
C LYS A 71 -8.85 27.32 9.78
N ALA A 72 -9.07 27.20 11.09
CA ALA A 72 -10.26 27.73 11.75
C ALA A 72 -10.31 29.27 11.75
N ARG A 73 -9.15 29.93 11.90
CA ARG A 73 -9.02 31.40 11.80
C ARG A 73 -9.23 31.88 10.35
N GLU A 74 -8.67 31.18 9.36
CA GLU A 74 -8.71 31.57 7.94
C GLU A 74 -10.05 31.27 7.26
N ASP A 75 -10.59 30.06 7.40
CA ASP A 75 -11.79 29.64 6.66
C ASP A 75 -13.08 29.96 7.40
N LEU A 76 -13.05 29.98 8.74
CA LEU A 76 -14.25 30.08 9.57
C LEU A 76 -14.28 31.34 10.44
N GLY A 77 -13.22 32.16 10.42
CA GLY A 77 -13.11 33.37 11.24
C GLY A 77 -13.21 33.10 12.74
N MET A 78 -12.96 31.86 13.18
CA MET A 78 -13.10 31.46 14.57
C MET A 78 -11.93 31.97 15.40
N VAL A 79 -12.22 32.52 16.59
CA VAL A 79 -11.24 32.96 17.58
C VAL A 79 -11.47 32.24 18.91
N ARG A 80 -10.43 32.11 19.73
CA ARG A 80 -10.56 31.42 21.02
C ARG A 80 -11.41 32.24 21.99
N SER A 81 -12.07 31.59 22.96
CA SER A 81 -12.86 32.32 23.97
C SER A 81 -11.96 33.28 24.76
N GLY A 82 -12.16 34.58 24.59
CA GLY A 82 -11.35 35.65 25.21
C GLY A 82 -10.40 36.41 24.27
N GLU A 83 -10.33 36.05 22.98
CA GLU A 83 -9.57 36.81 21.97
C GLU A 83 -10.45 37.88 21.27
N LEU A 84 -9.89 39.06 21.00
CA LEU A 84 -10.58 40.20 20.37
C LEU A 84 -10.36 40.21 18.84
N LEU A 85 -11.44 40.23 18.06
CA LEU A 85 -11.41 40.44 16.61
C LEU A 85 -11.16 41.92 16.29
N PHE A 86 -10.02 42.23 15.68
CA PHE A 86 -9.72 43.58 15.18
C PHE A 86 -10.22 43.72 13.75
N TYR A 87 -11.29 44.50 13.54
CA TYR A 87 -11.69 44.95 12.21
C TYR A 87 -10.96 46.26 11.89
N PHE A 88 -10.01 46.22 10.95
CA PHE A 88 -9.41 47.44 10.41
C PHE A 88 -10.41 48.07 9.44
N GLN A 89 -11.03 49.17 9.88
CA GLN A 89 -11.87 49.99 9.01
C GLN A 89 -10.92 50.95 8.28
N ASP A 90 -10.68 50.72 6.97
CA ASP A 90 -9.92 51.63 6.14
C ASP A 90 -10.55 53.02 6.19
N ARG A 91 -9.92 53.93 6.94
CA ARG A 91 -10.32 55.33 7.07
C ARG A 91 -9.68 56.22 6.02
N ASP A 92 -9.35 55.67 4.86
CA ASP A 92 -8.83 56.44 3.72
C ASP A 92 -9.66 56.17 2.45
N LYS A 93 -10.96 56.46 2.52
CA LYS A 93 -11.68 56.91 1.32
C LYS A 93 -11.56 58.43 1.28
N PRO A 94 -10.82 59.03 0.32
CA PRO A 94 -10.86 60.46 0.12
C PRO A 94 -12.30 60.85 -0.18
N SER A 95 -12.77 61.90 0.48
CA SER A 95 -14.03 62.57 0.18
C SER A 95 -14.11 62.88 -1.31
N ALA A 96 -14.92 62.10 -2.03
CA ALA A 96 -15.40 62.51 -3.34
C ALA A 96 -16.24 63.77 -3.12
N GLN A 97 -15.63 64.92 -3.41
CA GLN A 97 -16.30 66.21 -3.43
C GLN A 97 -17.39 66.20 -4.51
N LEU A 98 -18.47 66.90 -4.16
CA LEU A 98 -19.74 67.09 -4.87
C LEU A 98 -19.59 67.58 -6.33
N PRO A 99 -20.68 67.51 -7.09
CA PRO A 99 -21.36 68.74 -7.53
C PRO A 99 -22.60 69.06 -6.70
#